data_AF-A0A349X978-F1
#
_entry.id   AF-A0A349X978-F1
#
_cell.length_a   1.000
_cell.length_b   1.000
_cell.length_c   1.000
_cell.angle_alpha   90.00
_cell.angle_beta   90.00
_cell.angle_gamma   90.00
#
_symmetry.space_group_name_H-M   'P 1'
#
loop_
_entity.id
_entity.type
_entity.pdbx_description
1 polymer ?
#
loop_
_entity_poly.entity_id
_entity_poly.type
_entity_poly.pdbx_seq_one_letter_code
_entity_poly.pdbx_strand_id
1 'polypeptide(L)'
;MDKEEQRAIEYVRDIKAFYSHAITYVAVIAGLFLLNLTTSPDTNWAFWPAFGWGIGLLVHGISTFEVFAWFGPEWEQKQINKRLNRK
;
A
#
# COMPACT_ATOMS: atom_id res chain seq x y z
N MET A 1 -16.30 -12.21 19.33
CA MET A 1 -15.17 -11.29 19.13
C MET A 1 -15.73 -9.89 19.21
N ASP A 2 -15.07 -9.06 19.99
CA ASP A 2 -15.43 -7.65 20.10
C ASP A 2 -15.13 -6.93 18.77
N LYS A 3 -15.87 -5.86 18.45
CA LYS A 3 -15.64 -5.11 17.20
C LYS A 3 -14.25 -4.49 17.15
N GLU A 4 -13.70 -4.14 18.31
CA GLU A 4 -12.34 -3.63 18.45
C GLU A 4 -11.30 -4.70 18.16
N GLU A 5 -11.53 -5.93 18.64
CA GLU A 5 -10.66 -7.09 18.39
C GLU A 5 -10.60 -7.44 16.91
N GLN A 6 -11.75 -7.45 16.21
CA GLN A 6 -11.80 -7.69 14.76
C GLN A 6 -10.99 -6.66 13.97
N ARG A 7 -11.10 -5.37 14.33
CA ARG A 7 -10.36 -4.29 13.68
C ARG A 7 -8.86 -4.41 13.90
N ALA A 8 -8.45 -4.73 15.13
CA ALA A 8 -7.03 -4.95 15.44
C ALA A 8 -6.45 -6.10 14.60
N ILE A 9 -7.20 -7.19 14.43
CA ILE A 9 -6.79 -8.33 13.60
C ILE A 9 -6.69 -7.93 12.12
N GLU A 10 -7.66 -7.21 11.58
CA GLU A 10 -7.64 -6.73 10.20
C GLU A 10 -6.46 -5.80 9.94
N TYR A 11 -6.22 -4.84 10.82
CA TYR A 11 -5.08 -3.92 10.72
C TYR A 11 -3.74 -4.66 10.66
N VAL A 12 -3.52 -5.65 11.54
CA VAL A 12 -2.30 -6.47 11.54
C VAL A 12 -2.18 -7.30 10.26
N ARG A 13 -3.30 -7.83 9.75
CA ARG A 13 -3.31 -8.58 8.49
C ARG A 13 -2.92 -7.69 7.31
N ASP A 14 -3.42 -6.46 7.27
CA ASP A 14 -3.14 -5.52 6.20
C ASP A 14 -1.68 -5.05 6.24
N ILE A 15 -1.12 -4.81 7.43
CA ILE A 15 0.33 -4.57 7.59
C ILE A 15 1.14 -5.74 7.04
N LYS A 16 0.78 -6.97 7.39
CA LYS A 16 1.51 -8.16 6.92
C LYS A 16 1.43 -8.30 5.40
N ALA A 17 0.27 -8.03 4.81
CA ALA A 17 0.08 -8.03 3.36
C ALA A 17 0.95 -6.96 2.68
N PHE A 18 0.97 -5.74 3.23
CA PHE A 18 1.81 -4.66 2.74
C PHE A 18 3.30 -5.03 2.76
N TYR A 19 3.82 -5.59 3.86
CA TYR A 19 5.22 -6.01 3.92
C TYR A 19 5.56 -7.09 2.91
N SER A 20 4.67 -8.06 2.68
CA SER A 20 4.85 -9.08 1.64
C SER A 20 4.97 -8.45 0.24
N HIS A 21 4.10 -7.49 -0.07
CA HIS A 21 4.14 -6.75 -1.32
C HIS A 21 5.40 -5.87 -1.44
N ALA A 22 5.80 -5.19 -0.37
CA ALA A 22 6.98 -4.34 -0.35
C ALA A 22 8.27 -5.14 -0.56
N ILE A 23 8.41 -6.29 0.10
CA ILE A 23 9.57 -7.19 -0.09
C ILE A 23 9.63 -7.68 -1.53
N THR A 24 8.47 -8.13 -2.07
CA THR A 24 8.37 -8.58 -3.46
C THR A 24 8.76 -7.47 -4.43
N TYR A 25 8.28 -6.25 -4.21
CA TYR A 25 8.63 -5.08 -5.01
C TYR A 25 10.14 -4.82 -4.99
N VAL A 26 10.77 -4.76 -3.81
CA VAL A 26 12.21 -4.51 -3.71
C VAL A 26 13.02 -5.61 -4.40
N ALA A 27 12.65 -6.89 -4.20
CA ALA A 27 13.34 -8.01 -4.83
C ALA A 27 13.26 -7.96 -6.36
N VAL A 28 12.08 -7.68 -6.92
CA VAL A 28 11.87 -7.56 -8.37
C VAL A 28 12.60 -6.36 -8.93
N ILE A 29 12.45 -5.17 -8.33
CA ILE A 29 13.12 -3.95 -8.81
C ILE A 29 14.64 -4.08 -8.74
N ALA A 30 15.19 -4.65 -7.66
CA ALA A 30 16.63 -4.92 -7.57
C ALA A 30 17.09 -5.86 -8.69
N GLY A 31 16.35 -6.93 -8.97
CA GLY A 31 16.63 -7.83 -10.10
C GLY A 31 16.59 -7.13 -11.45
N LEU A 32 15.58 -6.27 -11.68
CA LEU A 32 15.47 -5.50 -12.93
C LEU A 32 16.62 -4.50 -13.08
N PHE A 33 17.03 -3.83 -12.01
CA PHE A 33 18.19 -2.93 -12.04
C PHE A 33 19.49 -3.68 -12.33
N LEU A 34 19.69 -4.87 -11.75
CA LEU A 34 20.84 -5.71 -12.07
C LEU A 34 20.84 -6.11 -13.55
N LEU A 35 19.69 -6.50 -14.11
CA LEU A 35 19.54 -6.80 -15.54
C LEU A 35 19.74 -5.58 -16.43
N ASN A 36 19.34 -4.39 -15.99
CA ASN A 36 19.55 -3.14 -16.69
C ASN A 36 21.05 -2.87 -16.87
N LEU A 37 21.82 -3.02 -15.79
CA LEU A 37 23.28 -2.85 -15.81
C LEU A 37 23.98 -3.86 -16.72
N THR A 38 23.46 -5.09 -16.87
CA THR A 38 24.08 -6.12 -17.71
C THR A 38 23.69 -6.04 -19.18
N THR A 39 22.46 -5.61 -19.50
CA THR A 39 21.91 -5.69 -20.86
C THR A 39 21.99 -4.37 -21.61
N SER A 40 21.76 -3.24 -20.94
CA SER A 40 21.70 -1.91 -21.58
C SER A 40 21.96 -0.81 -20.54
N PRO A 41 23.22 -0.62 -20.11
CA PRO A 41 23.55 0.39 -19.10
C PRO A 41 23.22 1.82 -19.53
N ASP A 42 23.18 2.10 -20.83
CA ASP A 42 22.83 3.42 -21.38
C ASP A 42 21.32 3.72 -21.31
N THR A 43 20.49 2.68 -21.17
CA THR A 43 19.03 2.81 -21.17
C THR A 43 18.48 2.34 -19.84
N ASN A 44 18.10 3.26 -18.96
CA ASN A 44 17.52 2.96 -17.64
C ASN A 44 16.06 2.48 -17.73
N TRP A 45 15.80 1.42 -18.49
CA TRP A 45 14.47 0.88 -18.69
C TRP A 45 13.85 0.35 -17.39
N ALA A 46 14.66 -0.13 -16.44
CA ALA A 46 14.20 -0.60 -15.12
C ALA A 46 13.59 0.52 -14.25
N PHE A 47 13.84 1.80 -14.59
CA PHE A 47 13.23 2.93 -13.90
C PHE A 47 11.71 2.99 -14.10
N TRP A 48 11.22 2.67 -15.31
CA TRP A 48 9.79 2.71 -15.62
C TRP A 48 8.94 1.75 -14.76
N PRO A 49 9.25 0.44 -14.66
CA PRO A 49 8.53 -0.45 -13.78
C PRO A 49 8.73 -0.08 -12.30
N ALA A 50 9.93 0.39 -11.91
CA ALA A 50 10.15 0.86 -10.55
C ALA A 50 9.23 2.03 -10.19
N PHE A 51 9.09 3.01 -11.07
CA PHE A 51 8.23 4.17 -10.85
C PHE A 51 6.74 3.80 -10.88
N GLY A 52 6.30 3.04 -11.89
CA GLY A 52 4.91 2.63 -12.04
C GLY A 52 4.40 1.76 -10.87
N TRP A 53 5.16 0.72 -10.50
CA TRP A 53 4.82 -0.11 -9.33
C TRP A 53 5.08 0.61 -8.00
N GLY A 54 6.08 1.48 -7.95
CA GLY A 54 6.42 2.24 -6.75
C GLY A 54 5.28 3.14 -6.30
N ILE A 55 4.58 3.79 -7.23
CA ILE A 55 3.38 4.58 -6.92
C ILE A 55 2.30 3.70 -6.29
N GLY A 56 2.04 2.52 -6.86
CA GLY A 56 1.05 1.57 -6.30
C GLY A 56 1.42 1.12 -4.88
N LEU A 57 2.69 0.82 -4.63
CA LEU A 57 3.18 0.46 -3.30
C LEU A 57 3.04 1.63 -2.31
N LEU A 58 3.36 2.86 -2.73
CA LEU A 58 3.21 4.05 -1.90
C LEU A 58 1.74 4.29 -1.52
N VAL A 59 0.82 4.20 -2.48
CA VAL A 59 -0.63 4.35 -2.22
C VAL A 59 -1.12 3.26 -1.26
N HIS A 60 -0.70 2.01 -1.46
CA HIS A 60 -1.06 0.91 -0.56
C HIS A 60 -0.52 1.14 0.86
N GLY A 61 0.73 1.56 1.00
CA GLY A 61 1.35 1.87 2.29
C GLY A 61 0.67 3.02 3.03
N ILE A 62 0.36 4.11 2.32
CA ILE A 62 -0.38 5.24 2.91
C ILE A 62 -1.75 4.77 3.44
N SER A 63 -2.43 3.88 2.72
CA SER A 63 -3.71 3.31 3.14
C SER A 63 -3.56 2.34 4.33
N THR A 64 -2.55 1.47 4.31
CA THR A 64 -2.33 0.46 5.37
C THR A 64 -1.91 1.07 6.69
N PHE A 65 -1.07 2.12 6.66
CA PHE A 65 -0.60 2.80 7.87
C PHE A 65 -1.48 3.98 8.27
N GLU A 66 -2.62 4.19 7.58
CA GLU A 66 -3.56 5.27 7.84
C GLU A 66 -2.92 6.69 7.87
N VAL A 67 -1.78 6.88 7.20
CA VAL A 67 -0.94 8.09 7.29
C VAL A 67 -1.65 9.33 6.74
N PHE A 68 -2.39 9.15 5.64
CA PHE A 68 -3.35 10.14 5.16
C PHE A 68 -4.74 9.54 5.30
N ALA A 69 -5.40 9.85 6.42
CA ALA A 69 -6.77 9.46 6.74
C ALA A 69 -7.82 10.16 5.86
N TRP A 70 -7.64 10.22 4.53
CA TRP A 70 -8.65 10.76 3.61
C TRP A 70 -9.92 9.89 3.60
N PHE A 71 -9.78 8.59 3.87
CA PHE A 71 -10.85 7.60 4.05
C PHE A 71 -10.71 6.83 5.37
N GLY A 72 -10.14 7.46 6.40
CA GLY A 72 -9.94 6.81 7.70
C GLY A 72 -11.24 6.49 8.44
N PRO A 73 -11.17 5.80 9.59
CA PRO A 73 -12.33 5.37 10.37
C PRO A 73 -13.31 6.50 10.71
N GLU A 74 -12.79 7.73 10.91
CA GLU A 74 -13.60 8.92 11.14
C GLU A 74 -14.41 9.35 9.91
N TRP A 75 -13.82 9.29 8.71
CA TRP A 75 -14.54 9.55 7.46
C TRP A 75 -15.60 8.48 7.22
N GLU A 76 -15.28 7.22 7.49
CA GLU A 76 -16.19 6.10 7.34
C GLU A 76 -17.38 6.21 8.30
N GLN A 77 -17.13 6.50 9.59
CA GLN A 77 -18.18 6.83 10.55
C GLN A 77 -19.02 8.03 10.10
N LYS A 78 -18.39 9.07 9.55
CA LYS A 78 -19.09 10.25 9.05
C LYS A 78 -20.02 9.91 7.89
N GLN A 79 -19.62 9.04 6.97
CA GLN A 79 -20.50 8.59 5.88
C GLN A 79 -21.64 7.69 6.40
N ILE A 80 -21.34 6.79 7.32
CA ILE A 80 -22.34 5.91 7.95
C ILE A 80 -23.40 6.74 8.69
N ASN A 81 -22.98 7.70 9.52
CA ASN A 81 -23.89 8.60 10.23
C ASN A 81 -24.71 9.46 9.26
N LYS A 82 -24.11 9.91 8.16
CA LYS A 82 -24.81 10.67 7.11
C LYS A 82 -25.89 9.84 6.41
N ARG A 83 -25.67 8.54 6.19
CA ARG A 83 -26.66 7.64 5.57
C ARG A 83 -27.72 7.11 6.54
N LEU A 84 -27.38 6.98 7.82
CA LEU A 84 -28.32 6.52 8.85
C LEU A 84 -29.28 7.59 9.36
N ASN A 85 -29.13 8.85 8.94
CA ASN A 85 -30.05 9.95 9.24
C ASN A 85 -30.40 10.08 10.74
N ARG A 86 -29.44 9.79 11.62
CA ARG A 86 -29.56 10.04 13.05
C ARG A 86 -29.19 11.51 13.29
N LYS A 87 -30.22 12.35 13.38
CA LYS A 87 -30.15 13.61 14.13
C LYS A 87 -29.94 13.32 15.61
#